data_AF-A0A6N8NS34-F1
#
_entry.id   AF-A0A6N8NS34-F1
#
_cell.length_a   1.000
_cell.length_b   1.000
_cell.length_c   1.000
_cell.angle_alpha   90.00
_cell.angle_beta   90.00
_cell.angle_gamma   90.00
#
_symmetry.space_group_name_H-M   'P 1'
#
loop_
_entity.id
_entity.type
_entity.pdbx_description
1 polymer ?
#
loop_
_entity_poly.entity_id
_entity_poly.type
_entity_poly.pdbx_seq_one_letter_code
_entity_poly.pdbx_strand_id
1 'polypeptide(L)' 'MTFSVDKVRADFPVLSREVNGLPLAYLDSAASAQKPGQVIDAEA' A
#
# COMPACT_ATOMS: atom_id res chain seq x y z
N MET A 1 -0.63 -21.81 5.44
CA MET A 1 -0.69 -20.64 4.54
C MET A 1 0.65 -19.93 4.63
N THR A 2 1.37 -19.77 3.51
CA THR A 2 2.73 -19.18 3.45
C THR A 2 2.71 -17.66 3.24
N PHE A 3 1.54 -17.08 3.00
CA PHE A 3 1.37 -15.66 2.66
C PHE A 3 1.21 -14.81 3.92
N SER A 4 2.07 -13.79 4.08
CA SER A 4 2.00 -12.83 5.19
C SER A 4 1.55 -11.47 4.66
N VAL A 5 0.32 -11.09 4.98
CA VAL A 5 -0.27 -9.82 4.55
C VAL A 5 0.46 -8.62 5.15
N ASP A 6 0.96 -8.73 6.39
CA ASP A 6 1.67 -7.63 7.06
C ASP A 6 2.99 -7.31 6.36
N LYS A 7 3.72 -8.33 5.90
CA LYS A 7 4.93 -8.15 5.08
C LYS A 7 4.60 -7.46 3.77
N VAL A 8 3.52 -7.87 3.11
CA VAL A 8 3.09 -7.25 1.85
C VAL A 8 2.67 -5.79 2.08
N ARG A 9 1.90 -5.48 3.12
CA ARG A 9 1.48 -4.10 3.44
C ARG A 9 2.67 -3.17 3.70
N ALA A 10 3.74 -3.68 4.30
CA ALA A 10 4.96 -2.90 4.56
C ALA A 10 5.62 -2.37 3.29
N ASP A 11 5.44 -3.06 2.15
CA ASP A 11 5.97 -2.62 0.86
C ASP A 11 5.15 -1.46 0.24
N PHE A 12 3.94 -1.16 0.72
CA PHE A 12 3.08 -0.10 0.16
C PHE A 12 3.09 1.14 1.07
N PRO A 13 3.97 2.13 0.82
CA PRO A 13 4.17 3.26 1.74
C PRO A 13 2.90 4.11 1.97
N VAL A 14 2.02 4.18 0.98
CA VAL A 14 0.74 4.91 1.09
C VAL A 14 -0.21 4.33 2.14
N LEU A 15 -0.12 3.05 2.48
CA LEU A 15 -1.00 2.40 3.45
C LEU A 15 -0.72 2.82 4.90
N SER A 16 0.40 3.51 5.15
CA SER A 16 0.73 4.11 6.45
C SER A 16 0.20 5.53 6.62
N ARG A 17 -0.46 6.09 5.60
CA ARG A 17 -0.95 7.47 5.60
C ARG A 17 -2.27 7.61 6.38
N GLU A 18 -2.47 8.79 6.96
CA GLU A 18 -3.76 9.22 7.51
C GLU A 18 -4.56 10.07 6.50
N VAL A 19 -5.87 9.90 6.51
CA VAL A 19 -6.84 10.72 5.78
C VAL A 19 -7.91 11.17 6.77
N ASN A 20 -8.15 12.48 6.85
CA ASN A 20 -9.08 13.08 7.83
C ASN A 20 -8.74 12.70 9.30
N GLY A 21 -7.45 12.55 9.61
CA GLY A 21 -6.98 12.16 10.95
C GLY A 21 -7.24 10.70 11.32
N LEU A 22 -7.59 9.84 10.36
CA LEU A 22 -7.81 8.40 10.57
C LEU A 22 -6.90 7.57 9.66
N PRO A 23 -6.50 6.35 10.08
CA PRO A 23 -5.71 5.46 9.24
C PRO A 23 -6.42 5.11 7.93
N LEU A 24 -5.69 5.15 6.82
CA LEU A 24 -6.25 4.86 5.51
C LEU A 24 -6.64 3.39 5.35
N ALA A 25 -7.92 3.15 5.06
CA ALA A 25 -8.41 1.90 4.48
C ALA A 25 -8.74 2.11 3.00
N TYR A 26 -7.79 1.79 2.11
CA TYR A 26 -7.96 1.97 0.67
C TYR A 26 -8.75 0.80 0.05
N LEU A 27 -10.06 0.98 -0.14
CA LEU A 27 -10.98 -0.04 -0.67
C LEU A 27 -11.39 0.19 -2.14
N ASP A 28 -10.61 0.96 -2.88
CA ASP A 28 -10.89 1.33 -4.29
C ASP A 28 -9.81 0.84 -5.27
N SER A 29 -9.17 -0.29 -4.96
CA SER A 29 -8.11 -0.86 -5.81
C SER A 29 -8.59 -1.30 -7.20
N ALA A 30 -9.91 -1.45 -7.40
CA ALA A 30 -10.50 -1.76 -8.70
C ALA A 30 -10.43 -0.58 -9.67
N ALA A 31 -10.48 0.67 -9.17
CA ALA A 31 -10.26 1.86 -9.99
C ALA A 31 -8.76 2.03 -10.31
N SER A 32 -7.89 1.90 -9.32
CA SER A 32 -6.43 1.85 -9.50
C SER A 32 -5.74 1.24 -8.30
N ALA A 33 -4.70 0.44 -8.52
CA ALA A 33 -3.91 -0.12 -7.44
C ALA A 33 -2.84 0.88 -6.92
N GLN A 34 -2.55 0.77 -5.63
CA GLN A 34 -1.38 1.39 -5.03
C GLN A 34 -0.11 0.66 -5.48
N LYS A 35 1.03 1.35 -5.45
CA LYS A 35 2.31 0.84 -5.95
C LYS A 35 3.21 0.47 -4.76
N PRO A 36 3.87 -0.70 -4.79
CA PRO A 36 4.87 -1.02 -3.78
C PRO A 36 6.15 -0.22 -4.01
N GLY A 37 6.97 -0.06 -2.98
CA GLY A 37 8.23 0.68 -3.02
C GLY A 37 9.15 0.21 -4.15
N GLN A 38 9.24 -1.10 -4.38
CA GLN A 38 10.06 -1.69 -5.44
C GLN A 38 9.71 -1.18 -6.85
N VAL A 39 8.45 -0.84 -7.12
CA VAL A 39 8.03 -0.27 -8.42
C VAL A 39 8.39 1.21 -8.50
N ILE A 40 8.22 1.94 -7.39
CA ILE A 40 8.56 3.36 -7.31
C ILE A 40 10.07 3.55 -7.47
N ASP A 41 10.86 2.76 -6.75
CA ASP A 41 12.33 2.80 -6.76
C ASP A 41 12.92 2.43 -8.12
N ALA A 42 12.20 1.64 -8.94
CA ALA A 42 12.63 1.27 -10.28
C ALA A 42 12.35 2.35 -11.33
N GLU A 43 11.42 3.27 -11.07
CA GLU A 43 11.08 4.39 -11.96
C GLU A 43 11.88 5.66 -11.65
N ALA A 44 12.38 5.80 -10.41
CA ALA A 44 13.17 6.93 -9.93
C ALA A 44 14.59 6.98 -10.54
#